data_AF-A0A381Y2C2-F1
#
_entry.id   AF-A0A381Y2C2-F1
#
_cell.length_a   1.000
_cell.length_b   1.000
_cell.length_c   1.000
_cell.angle_alpha   90.00
_cell.angle_beta   90.00
_cell.angle_gamma   90.00
#
_symmetry.space_group_name_H-M   'P 1'
#
loop_
_entity.id
_entity.type
_entity.pdbx_description
1 polymer ?
#
loop_
_entity_poly.entity_id
_entity_poly.type
_entity_poly.pdbx_seq_one_letter_code
_entity_poly.pdbx_strand_id
1 'polypeptide(L)' 'KYVEVGLGISIVTDICLTGSENVSKVSLQRYFPDRSYGVVVRKKKYQSAAVRQFLEILAPGIIDAFNTETSQ' A
#
# COMPACT_ATOMS: atom_id res chain seq x y z
N LYS A 1 -17.69 6.68 -8.08
CA LYS A 1 -18.83 7.03 -8.96
C LYS A 1 -20.21 6.64 -8.42
N TYR A 2 -20.47 5.38 -8.07
CA TYR A 2 -21.82 4.95 -7.59
C TYR A 2 -22.32 5.70 -6.34
N VAL A 3 -21.43 6.01 -5.40
CA VAL A 3 -21.77 6.80 -4.21
C VAL A 3 -22.17 8.23 -4.59
N GLU A 4 -21.50 8.85 -5.58
CA GLU A 4 -21.84 10.21 -6.05
C GLU A 4 -23.23 10.28 -6.69
N VAL A 5 -23.67 9.21 -7.36
CA VAL A 5 -25.00 9.15 -7.99
C VAL A 5 -26.09 8.65 -7.03
N GLY A 6 -25.79 8.56 -5.73
CA GLY A 6 -26.77 8.23 -4.70
C GLY A 6 -27.13 6.75 -4.56
N LEU A 7 -26.33 5.83 -5.12
CA LEU A 7 -26.64 4.39 -5.08
C LEU A 7 -26.35 3.73 -3.71
N GLY A 8 -25.69 4.45 -2.79
CA GLY A 8 -25.42 3.98 -1.44
C GLY A 8 -24.14 4.55 -0.85
N ILE A 9 -23.61 3.87 0.18
CA ILE A 9 -22.37 4.21 0.87
C ILE A 9 -21.29 3.17 0.56
N SER A 10 -20.02 3.58 0.66
CA SER A 10 -18.88 2.68 0.49
C SER A 10 -17.83 2.94 1.57
N ILE A 11 -17.18 1.89 2.04
CA ILE A 11 -16.04 1.96 2.95
C ILE A 11 -14.78 1.70 2.12
N VAL A 12 -13.94 2.73 1.99
CA VAL A 12 -12.69 2.67 1.22
C VAL A 12 -11.53 3.14 2.09
N THR A 13 -10.32 2.77 1.70
CA THR A 13 -9.11 3.40 2.21
C THR A 13 -8.93 4.78 1.61
N ASP A 14 -8.38 5.73 2.37
CA ASP A 14 -8.23 7.14 1.92
C ASP A 14 -7.41 7.25 0.62
N ILE A 15 -6.47 6.32 0.38
CA ILE A 15 -5.66 6.24 -0.86
C ILE A 15 -6.48 6.04 -2.14
N CYS A 16 -7.74 5.62 -2.03
CA CYS A 16 -8.62 5.40 -3.19
C CYS A 16 -9.35 6.68 -3.62
N LEU A 17 -9.21 7.78 -2.86
CA LEU A 17 -9.86 9.06 -3.14
C LEU A 17 -8.84 10.07 -3.65
N THR A 18 -9.20 10.82 -4.68
CA THR A 18 -8.36 11.90 -5.23
C THR A 18 -8.72 13.26 -4.64
N GLY A 19 -9.90 13.38 -4.03
CA GLY A 19 -10.47 14.64 -3.55
C GLY A 19 -11.23 15.41 -4.63
N SER A 20 -11.30 14.89 -5.86
CA SER A 20 -12.11 15.46 -6.95
C SER A 20 -13.53 14.91 -7.00
N GLU A 21 -13.82 13.88 -6.20
CA GLU A 21 -15.11 13.22 -6.13
C GLU A 21 -16.15 14.07 -5.37
N ASN A 22 -17.39 14.08 -5.85
CA ASN A 22 -18.49 14.78 -5.16
C ASN A 22 -19.09 13.89 -4.07
N VAL A 23 -18.29 13.58 -3.03
CA VAL A 23 -18.68 12.78 -1.88
C VAL A 23 -18.15 13.39 -0.59
N SER A 24 -18.86 13.17 0.52
CA SER A 24 -18.35 13.47 1.87
C SER A 24 -17.66 12.24 2.45
N LYS A 25 -16.58 12.45 3.23
CA LYS A 25 -15.85 11.37 3.92
C LYS A 25 -15.93 11.50 5.44
N VAL A 26 -16.02 10.35 6.13
CA VAL A 26 -16.02 10.24 7.60
C VAL A 26 -14.98 9.21 8.01
N SER A 27 -14.13 9.53 8.99
CA SER A 27 -13.11 8.60 9.48
C SER A 27 -13.75 7.44 10.25
N LEU A 28 -13.33 6.21 9.93
CA LEU A 28 -13.73 4.98 10.60
C LEU A 28 -12.57 4.32 11.38
N GLN A 29 -11.48 5.04 11.64
CA GLN A 29 -10.29 4.53 12.35
C GLN A 29 -10.61 3.95 13.75
N ARG A 30 -11.70 4.42 14.39
CA ARG A 30 -12.17 3.86 15.67
C ARG A 30 -12.66 2.40 15.55
N TYR A 31 -13.12 2.00 14.37
CA TYR A 31 -13.82 0.73 14.15
C TYR A 31 -12.94 -0.30 13.44
N PHE A 32 -11.96 0.14 12.65
CA PHE A 32 -11.08 -0.74 11.89
C PHE A 32 -9.62 -0.52 12.30
N PRO A 33 -8.82 -1.60 12.39
CA PRO A 33 -7.39 -1.48 12.63
C PRO A 33 -6.67 -0.84 11.42
N ASP A 34 -5.47 -0.35 11.66
CA ASP A 34 -4.59 0.14 10.60
C ASP A 34 -4.26 -0.99 9.61
N ARG A 35 -4.22 -0.64 8.32
CA ARG A 35 -3.83 -1.56 7.25
C ARG A 35 -2.36 -1.38 6.94
N SER A 36 -1.64 -2.49 6.79
CA SER A 36 -0.25 -2.50 6.32
C SER A 36 -0.18 -3.00 4.88
N TYR A 37 0.61 -2.32 4.05
CA TYR A 37 0.99 -2.77 2.71
C TYR A 37 2.46 -3.17 2.72
N GLY A 38 2.82 -4.23 2.01
CA GLY A 38 4.18 -4.73 1.97
C GLY A 38 4.48 -5.47 0.67
N VAL A 39 5.76 -5.77 0.47
CA VAL A 39 6.25 -6.53 -0.69
C VAL A 39 6.78 -7.88 -0.22
N VAL A 40 6.39 -8.95 -0.91
CA VAL A 40 6.91 -10.29 -0.66
C VAL A 40 7.98 -10.61 -1.70
N VAL A 41 9.18 -10.94 -1.23
CA VAL A 41 10.31 -11.32 -2.08
C VAL A 41 10.76 -12.74 -1.80
N ARG A 42 11.18 -13.47 -2.83
CA ARG A 42 11.75 -14.81 -2.65
C ARG A 42 13.19 -14.69 -2.15
N LYS A 43 13.46 -15.23 -0.95
CA LYS A 43 14.80 -15.33 -0.36
C LYS A 43 15.77 -16.05 -1.32
N LYS A 44 17.00 -15.53 -1.45
CA LYS A 44 18.12 -16.08 -2.25
C LYS A 44 17.89 -16.21 -3.78
N LYS A 45 16.85 -15.60 -4.36
CA LYS A 45 16.69 -15.53 -5.83
C LYS A 45 17.38 -14.26 -6.37
N TYR A 46 18.09 -14.39 -7.49
CA TYR A 46 18.63 -13.24 -8.20
C TYR A 46 17.49 -12.33 -8.66
N GLN A 47 17.42 -11.13 -8.08
CA GLN A 47 16.51 -10.08 -8.52
C GLN A 47 17.15 -9.33 -9.68
N SER A 48 16.40 -9.15 -10.77
CA SER A 48 16.86 -8.34 -11.90
C SER A 48 17.09 -6.89 -11.46
N ALA A 49 17.88 -6.14 -12.23
CA ALA A 49 18.13 -4.72 -11.96
C ALA A 49 16.81 -3.92 -11.86
N ALA A 50 15.83 -4.22 -12.72
CA ALA A 50 14.51 -3.59 -12.68
C ALA A 50 13.75 -3.85 -11.37
N VAL A 51 13.82 -5.07 -10.84
CA VAL A 51 13.18 -5.41 -9.55
C VAL A 51 13.85 -4.66 -8.41
N ARG A 52 15.19 -4.58 -8.39
CA ARG A 52 15.93 -3.83 -7.38
C ARG A 52 15.57 -2.34 -7.42
N GLN A 53 15.52 -1.76 -8.61
CA GLN A 53 15.14 -0.35 -8.77
C GLN A 53 13.69 -0.08 -8.35
N PHE A 54 12.76 -0.98 -8.68
CA PHE A 54 11.38 -0.87 -8.22
C PHE A 54 11.27 -0.91 -6.69
N LEU A 55 11.99 -1.83 -6.04
CA LEU A 55 12.03 -1.94 -4.58
C LEU A 55 12.58 -0.66 -3.94
N GLU A 56 13.63 -0.08 -4.50
CA GLU A 56 14.22 1.18 -4.02
C GLU A 56 13.27 2.37 -4.14
N ILE A 57 12.48 2.43 -5.22
CA ILE A 57 11.43 3.45 -5.39
C ILE A 57 10.30 3.26 -4.38
N LEU A 58 9.91 2.01 -4.12
CA LEU A 58 8.79 1.70 -3.24
C LEU A 58 9.12 1.97 -1.77
N ALA A 59 10.32 1.61 -1.34
CA ALA A 59 10.83 1.87 0.00
C ALA A 59 12.37 1.92 -0.04
N PRO A 60 12.98 3.10 0.04
CA PRO A 60 14.44 3.23 0.03
C PRO A 60 15.10 2.40 1.13
N GLY A 61 16.17 1.69 0.80
CA GLY A 61 16.89 0.81 1.73
C GLY A 61 16.18 -0.52 2.07
N ILE A 62 15.06 -0.86 1.43
CA ILE A 62 14.35 -2.13 1.68
C ILE A 62 15.21 -3.36 1.32
N ILE A 63 16.12 -3.22 0.35
CA ILE A 63 17.02 -4.30 -0.07
C ILE A 63 17.99 -4.66 1.05
N ASP A 64 18.52 -3.67 1.76
CA ASP A 64 19.45 -3.87 2.88
C ASP A 64 18.74 -4.54 4.06
N ALA A 65 17.49 -4.15 4.34
CA ALA A 65 16.66 -4.76 5.37
C ALA A 65 16.38 -6.26 5.12
N PHE A 66 16.24 -6.68 3.86
CA PHE A 66 16.09 -8.11 3.54
C PHE A 66 17.39 -8.92 3.74
N ASN A 67 18.55 -8.28 3.62
CA ASN A 67 19.84 -8.95 3.72
C ASN A 67 20.26 -9.17 5.19
N THR A 68 19.87 -8.27 6.11
CA THR A 68 20.15 -8.39 7.55
C THR A 68 19.42 -9.57 8.22
N GLU A 69 18.25 -9.98 7.72
CA GLU A 69 17.53 -11.18 8.22
C GLU A 69 18.12 -12.53 7.74
N THR A 70 19.25 -12.51 7.02
CA THR A 70 19.86 -13.74 6.47
C THR A 70 21.11 -14.19 7.25
N SER A 71 21.52 -13.44 8.28
CA SER A 71 22.70 -13.75 9.12
C SER A 71 22.36 -14.16 10.56
N GLN A 72 21.11 -14.56 10.84
CA GLN A 72 20.72 -15.20 12.09
C GLN A 72 20.17 -16.59 11.85
#